data_AF-K2CVY8-F1
#
_entry.id   AF-K2CVY8-F1
#
_cell.length_a   1.000
_cell.length_b   1.000
_cell.length_c   1.000
_cell.angle_alpha   90.00
_cell.angle_beta   90.00
_cell.angle_gamma   90.00
#
_symmetry.space_group_name_H-M   'P 1'
#
loop_
_entity.id
_entity.type
_entity.pdbx_description
1 polymer ?
#
loop_
_entity_poly.entity_id
_entity_poly.type
_entity_poly.pdbx_seq_one_letter_code
_entity_poly.pdbx_strand_id
1 'polypeptide(L)'
;MDFITTNIRLPEEDYRELKKEAYHRRISLSAVIREKLTATQIKSDPLSLISEVKKIAESNSKKLKNWNSLQALREIRDSGK
;
A
#
# COMPACT_ATOMS: atom_id res chain seq x y z
N MET A 1 10.53 -13.28 -9.33
CA MET A 1 10.29 -12.46 -8.12
C MET A 1 11.34 -11.37 -8.18
N ASP A 2 10.93 -10.18 -8.63
CA ASP A 2 11.87 -9.10 -8.95
C ASP A 2 12.27 -8.42 -7.65
N PHE A 3 13.52 -8.61 -7.24
CA PHE A 3 14.07 -7.99 -6.03
C PHE A 3 14.78 -6.70 -6.41
N ILE A 4 14.39 -5.59 -5.78
CA ILE A 4 15.11 -4.32 -5.90
C ILE A 4 16.13 -4.27 -4.77
N THR A 5 17.41 -4.17 -5.12
CA THR A 5 18.48 -3.95 -4.15
C THR A 5 18.70 -2.45 -3.99
N THR A 6 18.64 -1.96 -2.75
CA THR A 6 18.85 -0.55 -2.42
C THR A 6 20.02 -0.43 -1.47
N ASN A 7 20.99 0.42 -1.82
CA ASN A 7 22.09 0.77 -0.94
C ASN A 7 21.62 1.88 0.02
N ILE A 8 21.52 1.55 1.31
CA ILE A 8 21.12 2.49 2.37
C ILE A 8 22.36 2.82 3.19
N ARG A 9 22.67 4.12 3.34
CA ARG A 9 23.73 4.60 4.24
C ARG A 9 23.11 4.99 5.57
N LEU A 10 23.63 4.44 6.65
CA LEU A 10 23.18 4.70 8.02
C LEU A 10 24.34 5.28 8.84
N PRO A 11 24.05 6.12 9.85
CA PRO A 11 25.02 6.47 10.88
C PRO A 11 25.60 5.21 11.54
N GLU A 12 26.86 5.28 11.96
CA GLU A 12 27.58 4.10 12.47
C GLU A 12 26.92 3.53 13.74
N GLU A 13 26.47 4.42 14.64
CA GLU A 13 25.81 4.03 15.89
C GLU A 13 24.52 3.24 15.62
N ASP A 14 23.65 3.75 14.75
CA ASP A 14 22.40 3.09 14.36
C ASP A 14 22.66 1.74 13.69
N TYR A 15 23.67 1.67 12.83
CA TYR A 15 24.08 0.42 12.19
C TYR A 15 24.57 -0.63 13.21
N ARG A 16 25.28 -0.19 14.25
CA ARG A 16 25.78 -1.05 15.32
C ARG A 16 24.64 -1.58 16.18
N GLU A 17 23.66 -0.76 16.51
CA GLU A 17 22.47 -1.16 17.24
C GLU A 17 21.65 -2.19 16.45
N LEU A 18 21.44 -1.96 15.15
CA LEU A 18 20.74 -2.92 14.28
C LEU A 18 21.47 -4.27 14.20
N LYS A 19 22.80 -4.27 14.21
CA LYS A 19 23.60 -5.51 14.26
C LYS A 19 23.43 -6.25 15.58
N LYS A 20 23.41 -5.55 16.71
CA LYS A 20 23.14 -6.17 18.02
C LYS A 20 21.75 -6.80 18.05
N GLU A 21 20.75 -6.09 17.52
CA GLU A 21 19.38 -6.59 17.44
C GLU A 21 19.29 -7.85 16.56
N ALA A 22 19.92 -7.83 15.38
CA ALA A 22 19.97 -8.97 14.48
C ALA A 22 20.65 -10.21 15.13
N TYR A 23 21.74 -9.99 15.87
CA TYR A 23 22.44 -11.04 16.60
C TYR A 23 21.56 -11.65 17.70
N HIS A 24 20.91 -10.81 18.51
CA HIS A 24 20.05 -11.25 19.60
C HIS A 24 18.86 -12.07 19.08
N ARG A 25 18.25 -11.61 17.98
CA ARG A 25 17.10 -12.27 17.34
C ARG A 25 17.49 -13.44 16.43
N ARG A 26 18.78 -13.70 16.23
CA ARG A 26 19.32 -14.75 15.33
C ARG A 26 18.77 -14.69 13.90
N ILE A 27 18.59 -13.48 13.37
CA ILE A 27 18.11 -13.24 12.01
C ILE A 27 19.08 -12.35 11.23
N SER A 28 18.97 -12.35 9.90
CA SER A 28 19.82 -11.48 9.07
C SER A 28 19.53 -10.00 9.32
N LEU A 29 20.56 -9.16 9.22
CA LEU A 29 20.42 -7.70 9.31
C LEU A 29 19.40 -7.17 8.31
N SER A 30 19.40 -7.70 7.08
CA SER A 30 18.44 -7.31 6.04
C SER A 30 17.00 -7.66 6.41
N ALA A 31 16.77 -8.73 7.18
CA ALA A 31 15.43 -9.07 7.68
C ALA A 31 14.96 -8.06 8.74
N VAL A 32 15.83 -7.68 9.69
CA VAL A 32 15.53 -6.63 10.69
C VAL A 32 15.19 -5.30 10.01
N ILE A 33 16.01 -4.89 9.02
CA ILE A 33 15.79 -3.64 8.28
C ILE A 33 14.44 -3.69 7.54
N ARG A 34 14.16 -4.80 6.84
CA ARG A 34 12.87 -4.96 6.14
C ARG A 34 11.69 -4.90 7.08
N GLU A 35 11.72 -5.61 8.20
CA GLU A 35 10.65 -5.60 9.20
C GLU A 35 10.35 -4.19 9.72
N LYS A 36 11.39 -3.40 10.02
CA LYS A 36 11.20 -2.02 10.47
C LYS A 36 10.61 -1.12 9.38
N LEU A 37 10.95 -1.36 8.11
CA LEU A 37 10.39 -0.61 6.98
C LEU A 37 8.95 -1.05 6.62
N THR A 38 8.63 -2.34 6.72
CA THR A 38 7.28 -2.86 6.44
C THR A 38 6.32 -2.68 7.59
N ALA A 39 6.79 -2.51 8.84
CA ALA A 39 5.92 -2.19 9.97
C ALA A 39 5.12 -0.89 9.77
N THR A 40 5.57 0.01 8.88
CA THR A 40 4.86 1.24 8.52
C THR A 40 3.78 1.03 7.44
N GLN A 41 3.70 -0.15 6.82
CA GLN A 41 2.58 -0.43 5.91
C GLN A 41 1.31 -0.62 6.75
N ILE A 42 0.49 0.43 6.78
CA ILE A 42 -0.89 0.37 7.23
C ILE A 42 -1.55 -0.75 6.43
N LYS A 43 -1.78 -1.90 7.08
CA LYS A 43 -2.64 -2.94 6.53
C LYS A 43 -4.04 -2.36 6.49
N SER A 44 -4.40 -1.69 5.40
CA SER A 44 -5.80 -1.42 5.12
C SER A 44 -6.48 -2.79 5.04
N ASP A 45 -7.27 -3.12 6.05
CA ASP A 45 -8.04 -4.36 6.08
C ASP A 45 -8.86 -4.45 4.78
N PRO A 46 -8.67 -5.46 3.92
CA PRO A 46 -9.40 -5.56 2.65
C PRO A 46 -10.92 -5.47 2.84
N LEU A 47 -11.43 -5.94 3.99
CA LEU A 47 -12.83 -5.84 4.37
C LEU A 47 -13.29 -4.39 4.61
N SER A 48 -12.43 -3.54 5.20
CA SER A 48 -12.76 -2.13 5.42
C SER A 48 -12.88 -1.39 4.09
N LEU A 49 -11.98 -1.64 3.15
CA LEU A 49 -12.03 -1.07 1.79
C LEU A 49 -13.30 -1.48 1.04
N ILE A 50 -13.67 -2.76 1.08
CA ILE A 50 -14.92 -3.24 0.45
C ILE A 50 -16.14 -2.55 1.07
N SER A 51 -16.14 -2.35 2.39
CA SER A 51 -17.24 -1.68 3.09
C SER A 51 -17.38 -0.21 2.68
N GLU A 52 -16.25 0.50 2.48
CA GLU A 52 -16.24 1.88 2.00
C GLU A 52 -16.74 1.99 0.56
N VAL A 53 -16.25 1.10 -0.32
CA VAL A 53 -16.71 1.03 -1.71
C VAL A 53 -18.22 0.82 -1.77
N LYS A 54 -18.76 -0.07 -0.92
CA LYS A 54 -20.20 -0.31 -0.87
C LYS A 54 -20.99 0.92 -0.42
N LYS A 55 -20.53 1.64 0.61
CA LYS A 55 -21.16 2.90 1.06
C LYS A 55 -21.17 3.96 -0.04
N ILE A 56 -20.06 4.10 -0.76
CA ILE A 56 -19.94 5.04 -1.88
C ILE A 56 -20.91 4.64 -3.01
N ALA A 57 -20.98 3.34 -3.35
CA ALA A 57 -21.91 2.83 -4.36
C ALA A 57 -23.38 3.09 -4.00
N GLU A 58 -23.76 2.88 -2.73
CA GLU A 58 -25.12 3.18 -2.23
C GLU A 58 -25.43 4.69 -2.25
N SER A 59 -24.46 5.54 -1.92
CA SER A 59 -24.62 7.00 -2.02
C SER A 59 -24.80 7.46 -3.47
N ASN A 60 -24.00 6.87 -4.38
CA ASN A 60 -24.07 7.17 -5.81
C ASN A 60 -25.37 6.68 -6.42
N SER A 61 -25.86 5.48 -6.08
CA SER A 61 -27.12 4.95 -6.63
C SER A 61 -28.33 5.79 -6.22
N LYS A 62 -28.31 6.38 -5.02
CA LYS A 62 -29.34 7.34 -4.58
C LYS A 62 -29.34 8.62 -5.40
N LYS A 63 -28.15 9.15 -5.73
CA LYS A 63 -27.99 10.44 -6.44
C LYS A 63 -28.12 10.31 -7.97
N LEU A 64 -27.67 9.19 -8.53
CA LEU A 64 -27.56 8.94 -9.97
C LEU A 64 -28.67 8.01 -10.46
N LYS A 65 -29.89 8.18 -9.94
CA LYS A 65 -31.04 7.38 -10.35
C LYS A 65 -31.28 7.60 -11.86
N ASN A 66 -31.29 6.52 -12.64
CA ASN A 66 -31.41 6.50 -14.10
C ASN A 66 -30.22 7.08 -14.90
N TRP A 67 -29.08 7.36 -14.25
CA TRP A 67 -27.87 7.81 -14.94
C TRP A 67 -26.89 6.64 -15.09
N ASN A 68 -26.51 6.32 -16.33
CA ASN A 68 -25.48 5.32 -16.61
C ASN A 68 -24.08 5.95 -16.54
N SER A 69 -23.47 5.93 -15.37
CA SER A 69 -22.16 6.53 -15.13
C SER A 69 -21.04 5.85 -15.94
N LEU A 70 -21.18 4.55 -16.21
CA LEU A 70 -20.22 3.80 -17.02
C LEU A 70 -20.24 4.25 -18.48
N GLN A 71 -21.44 4.47 -19.03
CA GLN A 71 -21.61 4.94 -20.40
C GLN A 71 -20.99 6.34 -20.59
N ALA A 72 -21.25 7.26 -19.67
CA ALA A 72 -20.65 8.60 -19.70
C ALA A 72 -19.12 8.56 -19.68
N LEU A 73 -18.52 7.69 -18.86
CA LEU A 73 -17.06 7.51 -18.81
C LEU A 73 -16.49 6.92 -20.11
N ARG A 74 -17.22 6.00 -20.76
CA ARG A 74 -16.83 5.44 -22.06
C ARG A 74 -16.87 6.49 -23.15
N GLU A 75 -17.92 7.30 -23.19
CA GLU A 75 -18.07 8.40 -24.15
C GLU A 75 -16.96 9.44 -24.00
N ILE A 76 -16.54 9.78 -22.78
CA ILE A 76 -15.39 10.69 -22.54
C ILE A 76 -14.08 10.07 -23.04
N ARG A 77 -13.85 8.78 -22.79
CA ARG A 77 -12.65 8.09 -23.24
C ARG A 77 -12.58 8.02 -24.77
N ASP A 78 -13.70 7.69 -25.40
CA ASP A 78 -13.76 7.45 -26.84
C ASP A 78 -13.83 8.75 -27.65
N SER A 79 -14.33 9.84 -27.07
CA SER A 79 -14.28 11.20 -27.66
C SER A 79 -12.92 11.89 -27.54
N GLY A 80 -12.00 11.37 -26.72
CA GLY A 80 -10.63 11.85 -26.60
C GLY A 80 -9.64 11.24 -27.59
N LYS A 81 -10.10 10.39 -28.52
CA LYS A 81 -9.33 9.88 -29.67
C LYS A 81 -9.66 10.66 -30.93
#